data_AF-A0A257JBL7-F1
#
_entry.id   AF-A0A257JBL7-F1
#
_cell.length_a   1.000
_cell.length_b   1.000
_cell.length_c   1.000
_cell.angle_alpha   90.00
_cell.angle_beta   90.00
_cell.angle_gamma   90.00
#
_symmetry.space_group_name_H-M   'P 1'
#
loop_
_entity.id
_entity.type
_entity.pdbx_description
1 polymer ?
#
loop_
_entity_poly.entity_id
_entity_poly.type
_entity_poly.pdbx_seq_one_letter_code
_entity_poly.pdbx_strand_id
1 'polypeptide(L)'
;NVRKVEKAMKAALANDRARIQGGRISQFGLLEMSRQRLRTGVLEASTRECPHCEGTGLVRTASSAGLSALRMLEEEAARGRGSQLTLRASQEAAFYVLNRKRHELGEIEERYGVLIEVQSDGQLEGARMTVEAAGPPPAFRPTYAPIVDDEPDLDVEEFDDEEEDVEEAEAREEREDREERGDGEARRRGRSRRRRGR
;
A
#
# COMPACT_ATOMS: atom_id res chain seq x y z
N ASN A 1 17.02 6.30 -31.44
CA ASN A 1 17.61 7.11 -30.35
C ASN A 1 17.87 6.31 -29.08
N VAL A 2 16.89 5.55 -28.55
CA VAL A 2 17.01 4.70 -27.35
C VAL A 2 18.29 3.82 -27.32
N ARG A 3 18.52 3.00 -28.35
CA ARG A 3 19.73 2.14 -28.44
C ARG A 3 21.05 2.90 -28.38
N LYS A 4 21.09 4.16 -28.84
CA LYS A 4 22.30 5.00 -28.75
C LYS A 4 22.57 5.39 -27.31
N VAL A 5 21.52 5.72 -26.55
CA VAL A 5 21.59 6.04 -25.11
C VAL A 5 22.05 4.81 -24.31
N GLU A 6 21.45 3.65 -24.56
CA GLU A 6 21.84 2.39 -23.89
C GLU A 6 23.32 2.05 -24.15
N LYS A 7 23.78 2.17 -25.40
CA LYS A 7 25.18 1.92 -25.77
C LYS A 7 26.13 2.93 -25.12
N ALA A 8 25.76 4.21 -25.09
CA ALA A 8 26.55 5.24 -24.43
C ALA A 8 26.65 5.00 -22.92
N MET A 9 25.54 4.62 -22.26
CA MET A 9 25.53 4.29 -20.84
C MET A 9 26.42 3.07 -20.53
N LYS A 10 26.33 2.01 -21.35
CA LYS A 10 27.19 0.83 -21.21
C LYS A 10 28.68 1.18 -21.38
N ALA A 11 29.01 2.05 -22.32
CA ALA A 11 30.39 2.51 -22.52
C ALA A 11 30.90 3.34 -21.34
N ALA A 12 30.08 4.24 -20.79
CA ALA A 12 30.44 5.07 -19.64
C ALA A 12 30.70 4.23 -18.36
N LEU A 13 29.99 3.13 -18.19
CA LEU A 13 30.12 2.24 -17.02
C LEU A 13 31.17 1.13 -17.18
N ALA A 14 31.82 1.03 -18.35
CA ALA A 14 32.76 -0.05 -18.64
C ALA A 14 34.00 -0.06 -17.73
N ASN A 15 34.40 1.11 -17.21
CA ASN A 15 35.55 1.28 -16.33
C ASN A 15 35.19 1.28 -14.83
N ASP A 16 33.92 1.07 -14.46
CA ASP A 16 33.55 0.97 -13.05
C ASP A 16 34.10 -0.33 -12.45
N ARG A 17 34.58 -0.24 -11.22
CA ARG A 17 35.13 -1.37 -10.47
C ARG A 17 34.04 -2.29 -9.93
N ALA A 18 32.83 -1.77 -9.73
CA ALA A 18 31.70 -2.56 -9.25
C ALA A 18 31.10 -3.39 -10.41
N ARG A 19 30.63 -4.60 -10.12
CA ARG A 19 29.82 -5.35 -11.09
C ARG A 19 28.50 -4.60 -11.31
N ILE A 20 28.21 -4.26 -12.56
CA ILE A 20 26.98 -3.58 -12.95
C ILE A 20 26.21 -4.42 -13.97
N GLN A 21 24.91 -4.56 -13.73
CA GLN A 21 23.95 -5.16 -14.65
C GLN A 21 22.90 -4.12 -15.01
N GLY A 22 22.91 -3.65 -16.27
CA GLY A 22 21.90 -2.74 -16.81
C GLY A 22 20.94 -3.47 -17.74
N GLY A 23 19.66 -3.14 -17.66
CA GLY A 23 18.62 -3.62 -18.58
C GLY A 23 18.51 -2.80 -19.87
N ARG A 24 17.40 -2.98 -20.58
CA ARG A 24 16.96 -2.09 -21.66
C ARG A 24 16.04 -1.02 -21.10
N ILE A 25 15.88 0.08 -21.84
CA ILE A 25 14.86 1.08 -21.51
C ILE A 25 13.47 0.44 -21.66
N SER A 26 12.70 0.46 -20.58
CA SER A 26 11.32 -0.02 -20.51
C SER A 26 10.40 0.75 -21.47
N GLN A 27 9.24 0.18 -21.79
CA GLN A 27 8.20 0.88 -22.54
C GLN A 27 7.74 2.18 -21.84
N PHE A 28 7.86 2.24 -20.51
CA PHE A 28 7.61 3.44 -19.71
C PHE A 28 8.78 4.46 -19.74
N GLY A 29 9.85 4.19 -20.48
CA GLY A 29 11.01 5.08 -20.60
C GLY A 29 12.02 5.01 -19.46
N LEU A 30 11.85 4.10 -18.50
CA LEU A 30 12.76 3.91 -17.36
C LEU A 30 13.88 2.91 -17.71
N LEU A 31 15.09 3.14 -17.19
CA LEU A 31 16.22 2.22 -17.30
C LEU A 31 16.59 1.70 -15.91
N GLU A 32 16.39 0.41 -15.71
CA GLU A 32 16.78 -0.27 -14.47
C GLU A 32 18.23 -0.74 -14.55
N MET A 33 18.97 -0.54 -13.46
CA MET A 33 20.31 -1.08 -13.30
C MET A 33 20.61 -1.47 -11.86
N SER A 34 21.31 -2.59 -11.70
CA SER A 34 21.86 -3.04 -10.43
C SER A 34 23.37 -2.85 -10.43
N ARG A 35 23.89 -2.27 -9.35
CA ARG A 35 25.32 -2.02 -9.15
C ARG A 35 25.74 -2.64 -7.82
N GLN A 36 26.78 -3.47 -7.83
CA GLN A 36 27.32 -4.11 -6.63
C GLN A 36 27.83 -3.06 -5.63
N ARG A 37 27.43 -3.20 -4.36
CA ARG A 37 27.87 -2.33 -3.26
C ARG A 37 29.22 -2.82 -2.72
N LEU A 38 30.28 -2.04 -2.92
CA LEU A 38 31.64 -2.36 -2.44
C LEU A 38 31.98 -1.74 -1.08
N ARG A 39 31.35 -0.62 -0.73
CA ARG A 39 31.54 0.14 0.51
C ARG A 39 30.23 0.82 0.90
N THR A 40 30.18 1.40 2.09
CA THR A 40 29.11 2.34 2.48
C THR A 40 29.01 3.46 1.47
N GLY A 41 27.78 3.84 1.12
CA GLY A 41 27.53 4.94 0.20
C GLY A 41 28.01 6.26 0.79
N VAL A 42 28.33 7.23 -0.06
CA VAL A 42 28.76 8.56 0.39
C VAL A 42 27.68 9.19 1.26
N LEU A 43 26.41 9.12 0.83
CA LEU A 43 25.27 9.66 1.59
C LEU A 43 25.13 8.97 2.95
N GLU A 44 25.25 7.65 3.04
CA GLU A 44 25.18 6.94 4.32
C GLU A 44 26.33 7.30 5.26
N ALA A 45 27.50 7.66 4.71
CA ALA A 45 28.66 8.06 5.49
C ALA A 45 28.63 9.53 5.92
N SER A 46 27.95 10.41 5.19
CA SER A 46 27.96 11.86 5.41
C SER A 46 26.63 12.45 5.85
N THR A 47 25.55 11.67 5.87
CA THR A 47 24.21 12.16 6.20
C THR A 47 23.59 11.35 7.33
N ARG A 48 22.63 11.99 8.00
CA ARG A 48 21.73 11.35 8.97
C ARG A 48 20.30 11.56 8.50
N GLU A 49 19.40 10.70 8.94
CA GLU A 49 17.98 10.87 8.67
C GLU A 49 17.48 12.23 9.20
N CYS A 50 16.61 12.87 8.41
CA CYS A 50 16.01 14.13 8.80
C CYS A 50 15.09 13.90 10.01
N PRO A 51 15.28 14.61 11.14
CA PRO A 51 14.47 14.39 12.34
C PRO A 51 13.01 14.85 12.19
N HIS A 52 12.70 15.65 11.15
CA HIS A 52 11.36 16.19 10.92
C HIS A 52 10.48 15.28 10.06
N CYS A 53 11.05 14.74 8.98
CA CYS A 53 10.33 13.92 8.00
C CYS A 53 10.76 12.44 8.00
N GLU A 54 11.74 12.06 8.83
CA GLU A 54 12.25 10.68 8.94
C GLU A 54 12.68 10.10 7.59
N GLY A 55 13.23 10.95 6.72
CA GLY A 55 13.71 10.56 5.39
C GLY A 55 12.65 10.53 4.28
N THR A 56 11.38 10.81 4.58
CA THR A 56 10.30 10.83 3.57
C THR A 56 10.33 12.05 2.65
N GLY A 57 11.00 13.14 3.08
CA GLY A 57 11.06 14.40 2.32
C GLY A 57 9.74 15.20 2.33
N LEU A 58 8.73 14.74 3.06
CA LEU A 58 7.41 15.38 3.17
C LEU A 58 7.04 15.54 4.65
N VAL A 59 6.36 16.64 4.98
CA VAL A 59 5.85 16.90 6.35
C VAL A 59 4.32 16.89 6.30
N ARG A 60 3.69 16.32 7.33
CA ARG A 60 2.23 16.29 7.43
C ARG A 60 1.70 17.71 7.67
N THR A 61 0.56 18.02 7.07
CA THR A 61 -0.18 19.26 7.40
C THR A 61 -0.70 19.21 8.84
N ALA A 62 -0.88 20.37 9.47
CA ALA A 62 -1.44 20.48 10.82
C ALA A 62 -2.79 19.76 10.96
N SER A 63 -3.63 19.79 9.91
CA SER A 63 -4.91 19.10 9.88
C SER A 63 -4.77 17.58 9.90
N SER A 64 -3.84 17.02 9.13
CA SER A 64 -3.55 15.59 9.10
C SER A 64 -2.93 15.12 10.43
N ALA A 65 -1.99 15.90 10.98
CA ALA A 65 -1.36 15.62 12.26
C ALA A 65 -2.39 15.66 13.40
N GLY A 66 -3.29 16.65 13.41
CA GLY A 66 -4.34 16.76 14.43
C GLY A 66 -5.34 15.60 14.39
N LEU A 67 -5.74 15.13 13.21
CA LEU A 67 -6.60 13.93 13.11
C LEU A 67 -5.89 12.68 13.62
N SER A 68 -4.59 12.54 13.31
CA SER A 68 -3.78 11.44 13.84
C SER A 68 -3.68 11.50 15.37
N ALA A 69 -3.55 12.71 15.94
CA ALA A 69 -3.52 12.93 17.38
C ALA A 69 -4.82 12.50 18.08
N LEU A 70 -5.97 12.85 17.52
CA LEU A 70 -7.28 12.42 18.06
C LEU A 70 -7.40 10.90 18.07
N ARG A 71 -6.96 10.22 17.01
CA ARG A 71 -6.98 8.74 16.95
C ARG A 71 -6.08 8.12 18.02
N MET A 72 -4.87 8.64 18.21
CA MET A 72 -3.96 8.15 19.26
C MET A 72 -4.54 8.36 20.66
N LEU A 73 -5.19 9.50 20.89
CA LEU A 73 -5.90 9.78 22.15
C LEU A 73 -7.05 8.81 22.38
N GLU A 74 -7.90 8.60 21.37
CA GLU A 74 -9.05 7.69 21.46
C GLU A 74 -8.61 6.24 21.67
N GLU A 75 -7.54 5.79 21.00
CA GLU A 75 -6.97 4.46 21.22
C GLU A 75 -6.44 4.28 22.65
N GLU A 76 -5.72 5.27 23.20
CA GLU A 76 -5.18 5.18 24.57
C GLU A 76 -6.30 5.29 25.61
N ALA A 77 -7.30 6.14 25.38
CA ALA A 77 -8.52 6.21 26.19
C ALA A 77 -9.27 4.88 26.19
N ALA A 78 -9.41 4.26 25.01
CA ALA A 78 -10.05 2.96 24.84
C ALA A 78 -9.27 1.84 25.53
N ARG A 79 -7.93 1.91 25.61
CA ARG A 79 -7.12 0.96 26.40
C ARG A 79 -7.41 1.05 27.90
N GLY A 80 -7.84 2.21 28.40
CA GLY A 80 -8.29 2.41 29.79
C GLY A 80 -7.16 2.29 30.81
N ARG A 81 -5.92 2.61 30.43
CA ARG A 81 -4.73 2.50 31.28
C ARG A 81 -4.64 3.57 32.36
N GLY A 82 -5.23 4.73 32.12
CA GLY A 82 -5.21 5.87 33.02
C GLY A 82 -6.37 6.83 32.72
N SER A 83 -6.67 7.66 33.71
CA SER A 83 -7.72 8.69 33.65
C SER A 83 -7.19 10.04 33.15
N GLN A 84 -5.87 10.22 33.09
CA GLN A 84 -5.23 11.40 32.53
C GLN A 84 -4.41 10.99 31.32
N LEU A 85 -4.66 11.63 30.17
CA LEU A 85 -3.93 11.41 28.93
C LEU A 85 -3.17 12.68 28.56
N THR A 86 -1.86 12.58 28.39
CA THR A 86 -1.02 13.69 27.94
C THR A 86 -0.60 13.45 26.49
N LEU A 87 -1.11 14.28 25.58
CA LEU A 87 -0.67 14.34 24.19
C LEU A 87 0.53 15.28 24.08
N ARG A 88 1.67 14.77 23.64
CA ARG A 88 2.82 15.57 23.20
C ARG A 88 2.83 15.61 21.68
N ALA A 89 2.71 16.80 21.11
CA ALA A 89 2.70 17.01 19.65
C ALA A 89 3.48 18.26 19.25
N SER A 90 3.74 18.40 17.94
CA SER A 90 4.30 19.63 17.38
C SER A 90 3.39 20.83 17.65
N GLN A 91 3.98 22.04 17.69
CA GLN A 91 3.26 23.26 18.04
C GLN A 91 2.06 23.52 17.10
N GLU A 92 2.23 23.33 15.80
CA GLU A 92 1.14 23.50 14.84
C GLU A 92 -0.01 22.49 15.07
N ALA A 93 0.31 21.23 15.34
CA ALA A 93 -0.67 20.21 15.61
C ALA A 93 -1.42 20.47 16.93
N ALA A 94 -0.70 20.85 17.98
CA ALA A 94 -1.28 21.20 19.28
C ALA A 94 -2.26 22.37 19.16
N PHE A 95 -1.87 23.45 18.48
CA PHE A 95 -2.76 24.59 18.24
C PHE A 95 -3.96 24.22 17.36
N TYR A 96 -3.75 23.41 16.33
CA TYR A 96 -4.85 22.96 15.49
C TYR A 96 -5.88 22.14 16.30
N VAL A 97 -5.42 21.22 17.14
CA VAL A 97 -6.30 20.38 17.95
C VAL A 97 -7.06 21.23 18.97
N LEU A 98 -6.38 22.10 19.72
CA LEU A 98 -6.99 22.94 20.75
C LEU A 98 -7.98 23.98 20.21
N ASN A 99 -7.79 24.46 18.98
CA ASN A 99 -8.67 25.49 18.40
C ASN A 99 -9.74 24.90 17.48
N ARG A 100 -9.37 24.01 16.56
CA ARG A 100 -10.26 23.50 15.51
C ARG A 100 -10.93 22.19 15.88
N LYS A 101 -10.38 21.44 16.84
CA LYS A 101 -10.87 20.11 17.25
C LYS A 101 -11.25 20.01 18.74
N ARG A 102 -11.57 21.15 19.36
CA ARG A 102 -12.03 21.23 20.75
C ARG A 102 -13.28 20.39 21.05
N HIS A 103 -14.19 20.28 20.07
CA HIS A 103 -15.44 19.54 20.25
C HIS A 103 -15.14 18.04 20.32
N GLU A 104 -14.36 17.55 19.36
CA GLU A 104 -13.96 16.14 19.30
C GLU A 104 -13.09 15.73 20.49
N LEU A 105 -12.26 16.64 21.03
CA LEU A 105 -11.57 16.39 22.30
C LEU A 105 -12.57 16.19 23.46
N GLY A 106 -13.54 17.09 23.61
CA GLY A 106 -14.55 17.00 24.66
C GLY A 106 -15.40 15.73 24.53
N GLU A 107 -15.74 15.31 23.32
CA GLU A 107 -16.43 14.04 23.09
C GLU A 107 -15.63 12.84 23.58
N ILE A 108 -14.30 12.83 23.39
CA ILE A 108 -13.43 11.76 23.90
C ILE A 108 -13.36 11.80 25.43
N GLU A 109 -13.22 12.99 26.02
CA GLU A 109 -13.21 13.16 27.49
C GLU A 109 -14.51 12.67 28.13
N GLU A 110 -15.66 13.07 27.60
CA GLU A 110 -16.98 12.67 28.10
C GLU A 110 -17.25 11.17 27.89
N ARG A 111 -16.92 10.64 26.71
CA ARG A 111 -17.19 9.24 26.35
C ARG A 111 -16.38 8.26 27.19
N TYR A 112 -15.12 8.56 27.46
CA TYR A 112 -14.20 7.66 28.18
C TYR A 112 -13.95 8.08 29.65
N GLY A 113 -14.52 9.20 30.10
CA GLY A 113 -14.30 9.73 31.44
C GLY A 113 -12.81 10.01 31.73
N VAL A 114 -12.08 10.49 30.72
CA VAL A 114 -10.66 10.83 30.79
C VAL A 114 -10.46 12.33 30.73
N LEU A 115 -9.33 12.81 31.24
CA LEU A 115 -8.92 14.20 31.17
C LEU A 115 -7.73 14.30 30.21
N ILE A 116 -7.86 15.12 29.16
CA ILE A 116 -6.84 15.24 28.11
C ILE A 116 -6.03 16.53 28.32
N GLU A 117 -4.72 16.37 28.42
CA GLU A 117 -3.77 17.46 28.47
C GLU A 117 -2.96 17.51 27.17
N VAL A 118 -2.99 18.64 26.47
CA VAL A 118 -2.22 18.83 25.24
C VAL A 118 -0.98 19.67 25.53
N GLN A 119 0.19 19.08 25.33
CA GLN A 119 1.49 19.74 25.49
C GLN A 119 2.22 19.81 24.14
N SER A 120 2.89 20.93 23.87
CA SER A 120 3.80 21.03 22.73
C SER A 120 5.17 20.47 23.08
N ASP A 121 5.80 19.72 22.18
CA ASP A 121 7.17 19.24 22.32
C ASP A 121 8.25 20.32 22.07
N GLY A 122 7.83 21.52 21.67
CA GLY A 122 8.69 22.66 21.36
C GLY A 122 9.20 22.68 19.91
N GLN A 123 8.87 21.69 19.10
CA GLN A 123 9.13 21.71 17.66
C GLN A 123 7.98 22.38 16.92
N LEU A 124 8.33 23.26 15.97
CA LEU A 124 7.35 23.90 15.09
C LEU A 124 6.65 22.87 14.21
N GLU A 125 7.45 22.04 13.55
CA GLU A 125 7.00 21.04 12.58
C GLU A 125 7.64 19.68 12.89
N GLY A 126 6.82 18.63 12.86
CA GLY A 126 7.28 17.27 13.14
C GLY A 126 6.15 16.25 13.03
N ALA A 127 6.49 15.04 12.58
CA ALA A 127 5.58 13.91 12.54
C ALA A 127 5.48 13.16 13.89
N ARG A 128 6.42 13.42 14.81
CA ARG A 128 6.48 12.74 16.09
C ARG A 128 5.43 13.30 17.03
N MET A 129 4.62 12.38 17.55
CA MET A 129 3.61 12.63 18.54
C MET A 129 3.60 11.44 19.48
N THR A 130 3.42 11.68 20.77
CA THR A 130 3.32 10.62 21.78
C THR A 130 2.12 10.89 22.67
N VAL A 131 1.49 9.82 23.14
CA VAL A 131 0.40 9.88 24.11
C VAL A 131 0.83 9.07 25.33
N GLU A 132 0.82 9.71 26.49
CA GLU A 132 1.18 9.11 27.77
C GLU A 132 -0.09 9.01 28.62
N ALA A 133 -0.36 7.83 29.19
CA ALA A 133 -1.46 7.63 30.13
C ALA A 133 -0.93 7.63 31.57
N ALA A 134 -1.61 8.38 32.44
CA ALA A 134 -1.29 8.50 33.85
C ALA A 134 -2.55 8.39 34.72
N GLY A 135 -2.32 8.15 36.01
CA GLY A 135 -3.38 8.10 37.02
C GLY A 135 -4.11 6.75 37.10
N PRO A 136 -5.12 6.65 37.98
CA PRO A 136 -5.95 5.45 38.12
C PRO A 136 -6.76 5.21 36.84
N PRO A 137 -7.19 3.96 36.57
CA PRO A 137 -8.03 3.66 35.42
C PRO A 137 -9.33 4.48 35.47
N PRO A 138 -9.83 4.92 34.30
CA PRO A 138 -10.99 5.79 34.23
C PRO A 138 -12.24 5.11 34.79
N ALA A 139 -13.13 5.91 35.39
CA ALA A 139 -14.33 5.42 36.08
C ALA A 139 -15.36 4.82 35.12
N PHE A 140 -15.35 5.20 33.85
CA PHE A 140 -16.31 4.76 32.85
C PHE A 140 -15.60 4.32 31.57
N ARG A 141 -15.73 3.04 31.22
CA ARG A 141 -15.28 2.53 29.92
C ARG A 141 -16.54 2.20 29.11
N PRO A 142 -16.77 2.83 27.95
CA PRO A 142 -17.93 2.48 27.13
C PRO A 142 -17.80 1.02 26.70
N THR A 143 -18.81 0.22 27.03
CA THR A 143 -18.95 -1.15 26.52
C THR A 143 -19.59 -1.08 25.14
N TYR A 144 -18.86 -1.44 24.10
CA TYR A 144 -19.42 -1.60 22.77
C TYR A 144 -20.23 -2.90 22.73
N ALA A 145 -21.46 -2.83 22.21
CA ALA A 145 -22.20 -4.03 21.87
C ALA A 145 -21.45 -4.78 20.75
N PRO A 146 -21.37 -6.11 20.78
CA PRO A 146 -20.76 -6.87 19.69
C PRO A 146 -21.49 -6.54 18.39
N ILE A 147 -20.73 -6.27 17.34
CA ILE A 147 -21.27 -6.08 15.99
C ILE A 147 -21.87 -7.43 15.58
N VAL A 148 -23.18 -7.45 15.38
CA VAL A 148 -23.86 -8.60 14.78
C VAL A 148 -23.62 -8.46 13.28
N ASP A 149 -22.77 -9.32 12.72
CA ASP A 149 -22.64 -9.48 11.28
C ASP A 149 -23.92 -10.20 10.80
N ASP A 150 -24.99 -9.44 10.60
CA ASP A 150 -26.09 -9.87 9.76
C ASP A 150 -25.57 -9.78 8.31
N GLU A 151 -24.98 -10.86 7.79
CA GLU A 151 -24.76 -10.99 6.35
C GLU A 151 -26.13 -10.85 5.68
N PRO A 152 -26.40 -9.79 4.89
CA PRO A 152 -27.63 -9.76 4.12
C PRO A 152 -27.51 -10.90 3.10
N ASP A 153 -28.46 -11.84 3.12
CA ASP A 153 -28.66 -12.80 2.05
C ASP A 153 -28.87 -12.00 0.76
N LEU A 154 -27.78 -11.80 0.01
CA LEU A 154 -27.83 -11.24 -1.33
C LEU A 154 -28.39 -12.35 -2.22
N ASP A 155 -29.72 -12.34 -2.41
CA ASP A 155 -30.37 -13.10 -3.48
C ASP A 155 -29.76 -12.62 -4.80
N VAL A 156 -28.78 -13.37 -5.29
CA VAL A 156 -28.26 -13.23 -6.65
C VAL A 156 -29.39 -13.70 -7.57
N GLU A 157 -30.19 -12.77 -8.09
CA GLU A 157 -31.08 -13.08 -9.21
C GLU A 157 -30.19 -13.54 -10.37
N GLU A 158 -30.32 -14.82 -10.72
CA GLU A 158 -29.72 -15.43 -11.89
C GLU A 158 -30.24 -14.68 -13.12
N PHE A 159 -29.39 -13.82 -13.69
CA PHE A 159 -29.66 -13.20 -14.99
C PHE A 159 -29.61 -14.34 -16.02
N ASP A 160 -30.77 -14.67 -16.57
CA ASP A 160 -30.91 -15.63 -17.66
C ASP A 160 -30.35 -14.99 -18.94
N ASP A 161 -29.08 -15.28 -19.25
CA ASP A 161 -28.41 -14.88 -20.49
C ASP A 161 -28.93 -15.76 -21.66
N GLU A 162 -30.17 -15.51 -22.12
CA GLU A 162 -30.74 -16.19 -23.31
C GLU A 162 -30.11 -15.74 -24.66
N GLU A 163 -29.08 -14.87 -24.66
CA GLU A 163 -28.46 -14.36 -25.90
C GLU A 163 -27.20 -15.13 -26.37
N GLU A 164 -26.63 -16.07 -25.60
CA GLU A 164 -25.43 -16.83 -26.04
C GLU A 164 -25.72 -18.02 -26.98
N ASP A 165 -26.96 -18.50 -27.07
CA ASP A 165 -27.28 -19.74 -27.82
C ASP A 165 -27.33 -19.59 -29.35
N VAL A 166 -27.34 -18.36 -29.89
CA VAL A 166 -27.47 -18.14 -31.35
C VAL A 166 -26.11 -18.21 -32.06
N GLU A 167 -25.01 -17.81 -31.40
CA GLU A 167 -23.68 -17.80 -32.02
C GLU A 167 -23.04 -19.20 -32.12
N GLU A 168 -23.38 -20.13 -31.23
CA GLU A 168 -22.81 -21.50 -31.27
C GLU A 168 -23.46 -22.37 -32.36
N ALA A 169 -24.70 -22.07 -32.76
CA ALA A 169 -25.41 -22.80 -33.82
C ALA A 169 -24.84 -22.48 -35.22
N GLU A 170 -24.57 -21.20 -35.52
CA GLU A 170 -24.00 -20.79 -36.81
C GLU A 170 -22.55 -21.31 -36.99
N ALA A 171 -21.78 -21.40 -35.89
CA ALA A 171 -20.41 -21.92 -35.91
C ALA A 171 -20.32 -23.45 -36.10
N ARG A 172 -21.43 -24.19 -35.86
CA ARG A 172 -21.50 -25.64 -36.12
C ARG A 172 -21.91 -25.96 -37.56
N GLU A 173 -22.83 -25.19 -38.15
CA GLU A 173 -23.22 -25.37 -39.55
C GLU A 173 -22.06 -25.09 -40.52
N GLU A 174 -21.23 -24.06 -40.28
CA GLU A 174 -20.03 -23.80 -41.10
C GLU A 174 -18.95 -24.90 -41.00
N ARG A 175 -18.95 -25.69 -39.92
CA ARG A 175 -17.98 -26.78 -39.72
C ARG A 175 -18.40 -28.06 -40.41
N GLU A 176 -19.70 -28.39 -40.43
CA GLU A 176 -20.21 -29.58 -41.11
C GLU A 176 -20.08 -29.46 -42.64
N ASP A 177 -20.34 -28.29 -43.22
CA ASP A 177 -20.19 -28.04 -44.67
C ASP A 177 -18.73 -28.16 -45.16
N ARG A 178 -17.76 -27.99 -44.25
CA ARG A 178 -16.32 -28.07 -44.57
C ARG A 178 -15.78 -29.49 -44.50
N GLU A 179 -16.40 -30.38 -43.71
CA GLU A 179 -15.95 -31.77 -43.55
C GLU A 179 -16.45 -32.69 -44.67
N GLU A 180 -17.62 -32.44 -45.27
CA GLU A 180 -18.14 -33.27 -46.38
C GLU A 180 -17.34 -33.14 -47.70
N ARG A 181 -16.57 -32.05 -47.89
CA ARG A 181 -15.78 -31.83 -49.12
C ARG A 181 -14.34 -32.34 -49.06
N GLY A 182 -13.89 -32.91 -47.93
CA GLY A 182 -12.46 -33.12 -47.64
C GLY A 182 -11.92 -34.56 -47.66
N ASP A 183 -12.75 -35.60 -47.71
CA ASP A 183 -12.27 -36.98 -47.53
C ASP A 183 -12.09 -37.73 -48.86
N GLY A 184 -10.92 -37.52 -49.47
CA GLY A 184 -10.65 -38.00 -50.82
C GLY A 184 -9.20 -38.26 -51.20
N GLU A 185 -8.20 -38.31 -50.29
CA GLU A 185 -6.91 -38.94 -50.63
C GLU A 185 -5.95 -39.12 -49.44
N ALA A 186 -5.04 -40.08 -49.60
CA ALA A 186 -3.81 -40.31 -48.81
C ALA A 186 -3.89 -41.20 -47.54
N ARG A 187 -4.18 -42.48 -47.79
CA ARG A 187 -3.51 -43.58 -47.08
C ARG A 187 -2.00 -43.56 -47.38
N ARG A 188 -1.14 -43.61 -46.34
CA ARG A 188 0.07 -44.47 -46.17
C ARG A 188 1.30 -43.75 -45.56
N ARG A 189 1.99 -44.53 -44.71
CA ARG A 189 3.34 -44.39 -44.07
C ARG A 189 3.29 -43.79 -42.66
N GLY A 190 3.76 -44.39 -41.58
CA GLY A 190 4.56 -45.61 -41.41
C GLY A 190 5.68 -45.42 -40.36
N ARG A 191 5.39 -45.80 -39.10
CA ARG A 191 6.24 -46.56 -38.14
C ARG A 191 7.56 -45.97 -37.57
N SER A 192 7.67 -46.12 -36.22
CA SER A 192 8.89 -46.29 -35.38
C SER A 192 9.73 -45.04 -35.06
N ARG A 193 10.30 -44.81 -33.86
CA ARG A 193 10.81 -45.72 -32.81
C ARG A 193 10.99 -44.98 -31.47
N ARG A 194 10.91 -45.74 -30.38
CA ARG A 194 11.14 -45.34 -28.97
C ARG A 194 12.64 -45.19 -28.63
N ARG A 195 12.92 -44.43 -27.54
CA ARG A 195 13.73 -44.76 -26.32
C ARG A 195 14.92 -43.85 -25.95
N ARG A 196 14.91 -43.47 -24.66
CA ARG A 196 16.01 -43.29 -23.66
C ARG A 196 16.99 -42.13 -23.92
N GLY A 197 17.34 -41.28 -22.96
CA GLY A 197 17.46 -41.45 -21.51
C GLY A 197 18.92 -41.58 -21.12
N ARG A 198 19.55 -40.47 -20.70
CA ARG A 198 20.58 -40.35 -19.66
C ARG A 198 20.74 -38.87 -19.30
#